data_AF-A0A2N6BIC5-F1
#
_entry.id   AF-A0A2N6BIC5-F1
#
_cell.length_a   1.000
_cell.length_b   1.000
_cell.length_c   1.000
_cell.angle_alpha   90.00
_cell.angle_beta   90.00
_cell.angle_gamma   90.00
#
_symmetry.space_group_name_H-M   'P 1'
#
loop_
_entity.id
_entity.type
_entity.pdbx_description
1 polymer ?
#
loop_
_entity_poly.entity_id
_entity_poly.type
_entity_poly.pdbx_seq_one_letter_code
_entity_poly.pdbx_strand_id
1 'polypeptide(L)'
;MKPAAIGVGRKDIVKGIQFLKDIEKNTGLPFVASNITMAVGSTYPFPSLRRVKWGDKNIAIFSVTRPMPNVDATIGINVLDPFAKAREVVGLAKDVDMIICLSDLGFKDDHALAREVSGINIIIGMGEGQRILSTPSRADETLILRCADRGRQLGVLDLAPKMVGKEWPMAVEASKVVNLRERLNTITRRIASIEARGESQKSRAEIAKLEKLASPIKESIAEIAENGSGYNHTITILSSQIHDDSYVAEKLNELGPNPAKNRQNLPLKRVSRPTRPQPPEANKRARPSPQENLTLQGSEPYNTGAMSCRRCHTDAYRVWIKTSHSRASLNLSQKEKRDPKCLGCHATKLNFVKGGAIENLVGCEACHGKGSKHRGADGNITLKVPEAICASCHNGFHKDSDFSYARDYQAIRCDKAD
;
A
#
# COMPACT_ATOMS: atom_id res chain seq x y z
N MET A 1 17.65 6.59 -15.51
CA MET A 1 17.78 6.96 -14.08
C MET A 1 19.09 6.40 -13.53
N LYS A 2 19.72 7.08 -12.56
CA LYS A 2 20.92 6.58 -11.83
C LYS A 2 20.52 6.24 -10.39
N PRO A 3 19.92 5.06 -10.13
CA PRO A 3 19.47 4.71 -8.78
C PRO A 3 20.68 4.54 -7.84
N ALA A 4 20.48 4.82 -6.56
CA ALA A 4 21.52 4.61 -5.53
C ALA A 4 21.61 3.13 -5.10
N ALA A 5 20.50 2.41 -5.14
CA ALA A 5 20.40 0.98 -4.84
C ALA A 5 19.18 0.38 -5.54
N ILE A 6 19.25 -0.91 -5.85
CA ILE A 6 18.11 -1.73 -6.31
C ILE A 6 18.03 -2.97 -5.43
N GLY A 7 16.95 -3.10 -4.66
CA GLY A 7 16.70 -4.30 -3.86
C GLY A 7 16.28 -5.45 -4.74
N VAL A 8 16.92 -6.61 -4.56
CA VAL A 8 16.57 -7.83 -5.30
C VAL A 8 15.32 -8.48 -4.71
N GLY A 9 14.25 -8.57 -5.48
CA GLY A 9 12.99 -9.22 -5.10
C GLY A 9 12.77 -10.58 -5.78
N ARG A 10 11.68 -11.26 -5.41
CA ARG A 10 11.27 -12.58 -5.96
C ARG A 10 11.16 -12.57 -7.47
N LYS A 11 10.63 -11.48 -8.04
CA LYS A 11 10.38 -11.39 -9.48
C LYS A 11 11.67 -11.20 -10.28
N ASP A 12 12.70 -10.63 -9.68
CA ASP A 12 13.98 -10.36 -10.34
C ASP A 12 14.80 -11.64 -10.52
N ILE A 13 14.73 -12.55 -9.54
CA ILE A 13 15.51 -13.79 -9.51
C ILE A 13 14.86 -14.97 -10.25
N VAL A 14 13.71 -14.76 -10.92
CA VAL A 14 13.00 -15.83 -11.66
C VAL A 14 13.86 -16.44 -12.77
N LYS A 15 14.74 -15.64 -13.40
CA LYS A 15 15.70 -16.10 -14.41
C LYS A 15 17.05 -16.53 -13.81
N GLY A 16 17.15 -16.62 -12.48
CA GLY A 16 18.37 -16.95 -11.74
C GLY A 16 19.29 -15.75 -11.48
N ILE A 17 20.26 -15.94 -10.58
CA ILE A 17 21.20 -14.88 -10.15
C ILE A 17 22.11 -14.43 -11.30
N GLN A 18 22.54 -15.34 -12.17
CA GLN A 18 23.46 -15.00 -13.26
C GLN A 18 22.87 -13.94 -14.19
N PHE A 19 21.57 -14.03 -14.50
CA PHE A 19 20.87 -13.02 -15.30
C PHE A 19 20.98 -11.62 -14.70
N LEU A 20 20.86 -11.49 -13.37
CA LEU A 20 21.02 -10.21 -12.68
C LEU A 20 22.48 -9.74 -12.64
N LYS A 21 23.45 -10.66 -12.52
CA LYS A 21 24.89 -10.34 -12.59
C LYS A 21 25.29 -9.83 -13.98
N ASP A 22 24.71 -10.40 -15.03
CA ASP A 22 24.93 -9.92 -16.41
C ASP A 22 24.36 -8.52 -16.60
N ILE A 23 23.17 -8.23 -16.05
CA ILE A 23 22.61 -6.87 -16.04
C ILE A 23 23.52 -5.92 -15.25
N GLU A 24 23.94 -6.30 -14.03
CA GLU A 24 24.86 -5.51 -13.20
C GLU A 24 26.14 -5.14 -13.97
N LYS A 25 26.75 -6.12 -14.63
CA LYS A 25 27.97 -5.94 -15.43
C LYS A 25 27.76 -5.00 -16.62
N ASN A 26 26.65 -5.14 -17.34
CA ASN A 26 26.40 -4.40 -18.58
C ASN A 26 25.88 -2.97 -18.35
N THR A 27 25.23 -2.73 -17.21
CA THR A 27 24.53 -1.46 -16.95
C THR A 27 25.08 -0.68 -15.76
N GLY A 28 25.87 -1.32 -14.90
CA GLY A 28 26.35 -0.75 -13.64
C GLY A 28 25.26 -0.55 -12.59
N LEU A 29 24.10 -1.21 -12.73
CA LEU A 29 23.00 -1.06 -11.79
C LEU A 29 23.37 -1.58 -10.38
N PRO A 30 23.14 -0.79 -9.31
CA PRO A 30 23.63 -1.10 -7.98
C PRO A 30 22.71 -2.05 -7.20
N PHE A 31 22.70 -3.33 -7.54
CA PHE A 31 21.91 -4.32 -6.81
C PHE A 31 22.40 -4.49 -5.36
N VAL A 32 21.45 -4.71 -4.44
CA VAL A 32 21.69 -5.05 -3.03
C VAL A 32 20.80 -6.24 -2.66
N ALA A 33 21.36 -7.22 -1.97
CA ALA A 33 20.66 -8.43 -1.51
C ALA A 33 21.23 -8.91 -0.18
N SER A 34 20.54 -8.60 0.92
CA SER A 34 21.10 -8.87 2.27
C SER A 34 20.87 -10.29 2.74
N ASN A 35 19.76 -10.91 2.37
CA ASN A 35 19.39 -12.25 2.84
C ASN A 35 19.40 -13.32 1.74
N ILE A 36 20.13 -13.12 0.64
CA ILE A 36 20.30 -14.12 -0.43
C ILE A 36 21.74 -14.61 -0.44
N THR A 37 21.96 -15.92 -0.39
CA THR A 37 23.26 -16.53 -0.64
C THR A 37 23.18 -17.54 -1.79
N MET A 38 24.31 -17.84 -2.41
CA MET A 38 24.44 -19.00 -3.29
C MET A 38 24.28 -20.28 -2.46
N ALA A 39 23.63 -21.30 -3.00
CA ALA A 39 23.45 -22.58 -2.31
C ALA A 39 24.79 -23.31 -2.14
N VAL A 40 25.71 -23.13 -3.10
CA VAL A 40 27.07 -23.65 -3.05
C VAL A 40 28.00 -22.56 -2.50
N GLY A 41 28.78 -22.90 -1.47
CA GLY A 41 29.76 -22.00 -0.85
C GLY A 41 29.19 -20.91 0.04
N SER A 42 27.86 -20.77 0.14
CA SER A 42 27.16 -19.82 1.03
C SER A 42 27.60 -18.36 0.85
N THR A 43 28.04 -17.98 -0.36
CA THR A 43 28.52 -16.62 -0.65
C THR A 43 27.37 -15.70 -1.02
N TYR A 44 27.52 -14.40 -0.74
CA TYR A 44 26.56 -13.38 -1.16
C TYR A 44 26.78 -12.99 -2.64
N PRO A 45 25.76 -13.07 -3.51
CA PRO A 45 25.91 -12.72 -4.93
C PRO A 45 25.97 -11.21 -5.18
N PHE A 46 25.44 -10.41 -4.24
CA PHE A 46 25.44 -8.95 -4.26
C PHE A 46 25.87 -8.43 -2.89
N PRO A 47 26.30 -7.16 -2.76
CA PRO A 47 26.54 -6.55 -1.46
C PRO A 47 25.32 -6.70 -0.55
N SER A 48 25.56 -7.08 0.71
CA SER A 48 24.51 -7.19 1.73
C SER A 48 24.07 -5.83 2.26
N LEU A 49 24.88 -4.80 2.08
CA LEU A 49 24.60 -3.42 2.46
C LEU A 49 25.30 -2.47 1.49
N ARG A 50 24.63 -1.38 1.09
CA ARG A 50 25.23 -0.28 0.34
C ARG A 50 25.27 0.97 1.21
N ARG A 51 26.40 1.67 1.21
CA ARG A 51 26.56 2.95 1.90
C ARG A 51 26.59 4.05 0.86
N VAL A 52 25.76 5.06 1.04
CA VAL A 52 25.64 6.20 0.12
C VAL A 52 25.74 7.51 0.89
N LYS A 53 26.25 8.55 0.23
CA LYS A 53 26.27 9.90 0.80
C LYS A 53 25.08 10.70 0.33
N TRP A 54 24.46 11.45 1.24
CA TRP A 54 23.45 12.45 0.94
C TRP A 54 23.86 13.75 1.63
N GLY A 55 24.47 14.67 0.87
CA GLY A 55 25.18 15.80 1.45
C GLY A 55 26.36 15.32 2.30
N ASP A 56 26.40 15.74 3.57
CA ASP A 56 27.35 15.33 4.59
C ASP A 56 26.94 14.02 5.32
N LYS A 57 25.71 13.53 5.08
CA LYS A 57 25.14 12.37 5.79
C LYS A 57 25.49 11.05 5.12
N ASN A 58 25.68 10.02 5.95
CA ASN A 58 25.89 8.65 5.52
C ASN A 58 24.59 7.86 5.67
N ILE A 59 24.17 7.20 4.60
CA ILE A 59 22.94 6.38 4.57
C ILE A 59 23.32 4.94 4.26
N ALA A 60 22.81 4.01 5.05
CA ALA A 60 22.87 2.58 4.83
C ALA A 60 21.60 2.11 4.10
N ILE A 61 21.75 1.42 2.98
CA ILE A 61 20.65 0.82 2.22
C ILE A 61 20.85 -0.69 2.12
N PHE A 62 19.87 -1.45 2.58
CA PHE A 62 19.88 -2.91 2.53
C PHE A 62 18.57 -3.43 1.96
N SER A 63 18.47 -4.73 1.69
CA SER A 63 17.25 -5.32 1.15
C SER A 63 16.92 -6.69 1.73
N VAL A 64 15.62 -6.98 1.82
CA VAL A 64 15.14 -8.27 2.29
C VAL A 64 14.15 -8.88 1.29
N THR A 65 14.41 -10.12 0.92
CA THR A 65 13.62 -10.90 -0.03
C THR A 65 12.83 -11.97 0.71
N ARG A 66 11.58 -12.22 0.30
CA ARG A 66 10.78 -13.29 0.89
C ARG A 66 11.42 -14.68 0.64
N PRO A 67 11.58 -15.54 1.66
CA PRO A 67 12.02 -16.91 1.45
C PRO A 67 10.98 -17.76 0.72
N MET A 68 11.40 -18.57 -0.24
CA MET A 68 10.57 -19.59 -0.88
C MET A 68 11.41 -20.86 -1.08
N PRO A 69 11.69 -21.65 -0.02
CA PRO A 69 12.73 -22.68 -0.03
C PRO A 69 12.64 -23.68 -1.19
N ASN A 70 11.42 -24.08 -1.57
CA ASN A 70 11.20 -24.99 -2.70
C ASN A 70 11.61 -24.37 -4.05
N VAL A 71 11.41 -23.06 -4.23
CA VAL A 71 11.82 -22.33 -5.44
C VAL A 71 13.30 -22.00 -5.37
N ASP A 72 13.80 -21.60 -4.20
CA ASP A 72 15.18 -21.18 -3.97
C ASP A 72 16.16 -22.31 -4.32
N ALA A 73 15.85 -23.52 -3.84
CA ALA A 73 16.61 -24.73 -4.17
C ALA A 73 16.65 -25.01 -5.69
N THR A 74 15.58 -24.71 -6.43
CA THR A 74 15.54 -24.96 -7.89
C THR A 74 16.39 -23.99 -8.70
N ILE A 75 16.75 -22.84 -8.13
CA ILE A 75 17.58 -21.81 -8.79
C ILE A 75 18.96 -21.66 -8.12
N GLY A 76 19.32 -22.59 -7.22
CA GLY A 76 20.67 -22.67 -6.65
C GLY A 76 20.99 -21.57 -5.63
N ILE A 77 20.00 -21.08 -4.89
CA ILE A 77 20.19 -20.06 -3.85
C ILE A 77 19.57 -20.50 -2.52
N ASN A 78 19.99 -19.85 -1.44
CA ASN A 78 19.30 -19.85 -0.16
C ASN A 78 18.83 -18.44 0.16
N VAL A 79 17.56 -18.29 0.56
CA VAL A 79 17.04 -17.03 1.09
C VAL A 79 16.88 -17.19 2.60
N LEU A 80 17.70 -16.47 3.36
CA LEU A 80 17.77 -16.51 4.81
C LEU A 80 16.58 -15.79 5.46
N ASP A 81 16.37 -16.03 6.76
CA ASP A 81 15.33 -15.35 7.53
C ASP A 81 15.49 -13.81 7.44
N PRO A 82 14.47 -13.09 6.93
CA PRO A 82 14.62 -11.66 6.66
C PRO A 82 14.69 -10.82 7.94
N PHE A 83 14.08 -11.26 9.05
CA PHE A 83 14.05 -10.51 10.32
C PHE A 83 15.40 -10.61 11.03
N ALA A 84 15.96 -11.81 11.11
CA ALA A 84 17.29 -12.06 11.65
C ALA A 84 18.35 -11.31 10.83
N LYS A 85 18.25 -11.34 9.49
CA LYS A 85 19.19 -10.61 8.65
C LYS A 85 19.06 -9.10 8.81
N ALA A 86 17.84 -8.56 8.92
CA ALA A 86 17.64 -7.14 9.17
C ALA A 86 18.29 -6.71 10.49
N ARG A 87 18.13 -7.47 11.58
CA ARG A 87 18.80 -7.20 12.87
C ARG A 87 20.32 -7.18 12.74
N GLU A 88 20.88 -8.14 12.02
CA GLU A 88 22.33 -8.20 11.75
C GLU A 88 22.81 -6.95 11.01
N VAL A 89 22.14 -6.59 9.90
CA VAL A 89 22.53 -5.43 9.09
C VAL A 89 22.39 -4.11 9.84
N VAL A 90 21.31 -3.94 10.63
CA VAL A 90 21.16 -2.77 11.51
C VAL A 90 22.30 -2.72 12.52
N GLY A 91 22.70 -3.85 13.09
CA GLY A 91 23.85 -3.94 13.99
C GLY A 91 25.18 -3.49 13.36
N LEU A 92 25.37 -3.76 12.07
CA LEU A 92 26.55 -3.38 11.29
C LEU A 92 26.53 -1.94 10.79
N ALA A 93 25.39 -1.26 10.86
CA ALA A 93 25.15 0.07 10.31
C ALA A 93 24.88 1.13 11.38
N LYS A 94 25.30 0.90 12.63
CA LYS A 94 25.11 1.87 13.74
C LYS A 94 25.88 3.18 13.58
N ASP A 95 26.86 3.19 12.69
CA ASP A 95 27.72 4.34 12.41
C ASP A 95 27.11 5.33 11.41
N VAL A 96 26.02 4.95 10.72
CA VAL A 96 25.36 5.81 9.73
C VAL A 96 24.32 6.74 10.37
N ASP A 97 23.92 7.75 9.62
CA ASP A 97 22.86 8.70 10.01
C ASP A 97 21.46 8.15 9.73
N MET A 98 21.32 7.19 8.82
CA MET A 98 20.02 6.62 8.46
C MET A 98 20.13 5.25 7.80
N ILE A 99 19.20 4.35 8.13
CA ILE A 99 19.05 3.02 7.54
C ILE A 99 17.74 2.93 6.76
N ILE A 100 17.85 2.54 5.49
CA ILE A 100 16.75 2.29 4.56
C ILE A 100 16.71 0.80 4.18
N CYS A 101 15.55 0.19 4.34
CA CYS A 101 15.29 -1.19 3.93
C CYS A 101 14.45 -1.23 2.65
N LEU A 102 14.94 -1.91 1.61
CA LEU A 102 14.20 -2.23 0.40
C LEU A 102 13.58 -3.63 0.56
N SER A 103 12.28 -3.70 0.82
CA SER A 103 11.62 -4.95 1.23
C SER A 103 10.75 -5.56 0.12
N ASP A 104 10.89 -6.86 -0.12
CA ASP A 104 9.96 -7.68 -0.92
C ASP A 104 9.14 -8.64 -0.07
N LEU A 105 8.93 -8.31 1.21
CA LEU A 105 8.11 -9.12 2.10
C LEU A 105 6.63 -8.88 1.85
N GLY A 106 6.20 -7.63 1.68
CA GLY A 106 4.79 -7.28 1.51
C GLY A 106 4.22 -6.58 2.73
N PHE A 107 3.08 -5.89 2.56
CA PHE A 107 2.64 -4.85 3.48
C PHE A 107 2.55 -5.29 4.95
N LYS A 108 2.03 -6.49 5.23
CA LYS A 108 1.87 -7.00 6.60
C LYS A 108 3.23 -7.26 7.25
N ASP A 109 4.12 -7.92 6.52
CA ASP A 109 5.42 -8.35 7.03
C ASP A 109 6.39 -7.15 7.11
N ASP A 110 6.22 -6.13 6.26
CA ASP A 110 6.92 -4.84 6.41
C ASP A 110 6.58 -4.18 7.76
N HIS A 111 5.31 -4.24 8.19
CA HIS A 111 4.89 -3.70 9.48
C HIS A 111 5.38 -4.54 10.65
N ALA A 112 5.43 -5.87 10.50
CA ALA A 112 6.01 -6.74 11.51
C ALA A 112 7.51 -6.47 11.64
N LEU A 113 8.23 -6.37 10.51
CA LEU A 113 9.65 -6.07 10.47
C LEU A 113 9.96 -4.74 11.17
N ALA A 114 9.19 -3.69 10.89
CA ALA A 114 9.34 -2.39 11.54
C ALA A 114 9.15 -2.42 13.05
N ARG A 115 8.26 -3.27 13.58
CA ARG A 115 8.03 -3.39 15.03
C ARG A 115 9.09 -4.26 15.73
N GLU A 116 9.55 -5.30 15.05
CA GLU A 116 10.47 -6.29 15.63
C GLU A 116 11.95 -5.91 15.47
N VAL A 117 12.26 -4.98 14.57
CA VAL A 117 13.63 -4.56 14.25
C VAL A 117 13.74 -3.05 14.38
N SER A 118 14.08 -2.58 15.58
CA SER A 118 14.38 -1.17 15.83
C SER A 118 15.63 -0.71 15.08
N GLY A 119 15.70 0.59 14.78
CA GLY A 119 16.82 1.21 14.06
C GLY A 119 16.67 1.27 12.53
N ILE A 120 15.62 0.69 11.95
CA ILE A 120 15.25 0.95 10.55
C ILE A 120 14.46 2.26 10.50
N ASN A 121 14.95 3.28 9.79
CA ASN A 121 14.23 4.54 9.69
C ASN A 121 13.12 4.47 8.64
N ILE A 122 13.42 3.84 7.50
CA ILE A 122 12.54 3.79 6.34
C ILE A 122 12.51 2.38 5.75
N ILE A 123 11.31 1.88 5.46
CA ILE A 123 11.06 0.71 4.63
C ILE A 123 10.41 1.15 3.32
N ILE A 124 11.02 0.83 2.19
CA ILE A 124 10.41 0.94 0.86
C ILE A 124 9.95 -0.46 0.47
N GLY A 125 8.65 -0.71 0.62
CA GLY A 125 8.04 -2.03 0.47
C GLY A 125 7.50 -2.30 -0.94
N MET A 126 7.74 -3.51 -1.41
CA MET A 126 7.11 -4.16 -2.56
C MET A 126 6.55 -5.53 -2.14
N GLY A 127 6.28 -6.46 -3.07
CA GLY A 127 5.74 -7.78 -2.74
C GLY A 127 4.21 -7.85 -2.60
N GLU A 128 3.72 -8.94 -1.99
CA GLU A 128 2.30 -9.27 -1.91
C GLU A 128 1.48 -8.27 -1.07
N GLY A 129 0.18 -8.18 -1.40
CA GLY A 129 -0.73 -7.21 -0.80
C GLY A 129 -0.49 -5.81 -1.36
N GLN A 130 -0.85 -5.61 -2.64
CA GLN A 130 -0.80 -4.35 -3.41
C GLN A 130 -1.61 -3.23 -2.73
N ARG A 131 -1.11 -2.76 -1.59
CA ARG A 131 -1.62 -1.60 -0.86
C ARG A 131 -0.79 -0.42 -1.30
N ILE A 132 -1.38 0.38 -2.19
CA ILE A 132 -0.83 1.67 -2.56
C ILE A 132 -1.06 2.60 -1.37
N LEU A 133 -0.01 3.28 -0.95
CA LEU A 133 -0.05 4.18 0.19
C LEU A 133 0.01 5.61 -0.29
N SER A 134 -1.12 6.33 -0.28
CA SER A 134 -1.12 7.77 -0.60
C SER A 134 -0.28 8.59 0.39
N THR A 135 -0.21 8.12 1.64
CA THR A 135 0.66 8.65 2.69
C THR A 135 1.48 7.51 3.28
N PRO A 136 2.75 7.73 3.69
CA PRO A 136 3.54 6.69 4.32
C PRO A 136 2.81 6.11 5.52
N SER A 137 2.84 4.79 5.65
CA SER A 137 2.39 4.14 6.87
C SER A 137 3.48 4.24 7.93
N ARG A 138 3.11 4.03 9.19
CA ARG A 138 4.04 4.10 10.31
C ARG A 138 3.83 2.90 11.21
N ALA A 139 4.94 2.26 11.57
CA ALA A 139 5.01 1.27 12.63
C ALA A 139 6.13 1.74 13.57
N ASP A 140 5.72 2.13 14.77
CA ASP A 140 6.57 2.79 15.76
C ASP A 140 7.27 4.01 15.16
N GLU A 141 8.59 4.00 15.11
CA GLU A 141 9.42 5.06 14.54
C GLU A 141 9.68 4.89 13.03
N THR A 142 9.42 3.71 12.45
CA THR A 142 9.74 3.43 11.04
C THR A 142 8.66 3.99 10.10
N LEU A 143 9.09 4.71 9.06
CA LEU A 143 8.23 5.06 7.92
C LEU A 143 8.19 3.94 6.88
N ILE A 144 6.99 3.58 6.42
CA ILE A 144 6.79 2.53 5.42
C ILE A 144 6.15 3.14 4.17
N LEU A 145 6.87 3.10 3.05
CA LEU A 145 6.46 3.63 1.75
C LEU A 145 6.21 2.52 0.75
N ARG A 146 5.23 2.71 -0.13
CA ARG A 146 4.90 1.78 -1.21
C ARG A 146 4.38 2.53 -2.43
N CYS A 147 4.86 2.16 -3.62
CA CYS A 147 4.36 2.63 -4.90
C CYS A 147 3.62 1.53 -5.65
N ALA A 148 2.80 1.90 -6.62
CA ALA A 148 2.22 0.94 -7.56
C ALA A 148 3.29 0.20 -8.37
N ASP A 149 2.91 -0.96 -8.90
CA ASP A 149 3.74 -1.74 -9.80
C ASP A 149 3.82 -1.13 -11.22
N ARG A 150 4.75 -1.68 -12.02
CA ARG A 150 4.92 -1.40 -13.46
C ARG A 150 5.29 0.05 -13.79
N GLY A 151 5.99 0.73 -12.90
CA GLY A 151 6.49 2.09 -13.16
C GLY A 151 5.37 3.11 -13.40
N ARG A 152 4.15 2.85 -12.92
CA ARG A 152 3.01 3.78 -13.08
C ARG A 152 3.07 4.96 -12.12
N GLN A 153 3.93 4.87 -11.11
CA GLN A 153 4.03 5.83 -10.04
C GLN A 153 5.48 6.02 -9.61
N LEU A 154 5.81 7.27 -9.27
CA LEU A 154 7.02 7.67 -8.57
C LEU A 154 6.63 8.23 -7.21
N GLY A 155 7.01 7.54 -6.14
CA GLY A 155 6.91 8.07 -4.78
C GLY A 155 8.09 9.00 -4.50
N VAL A 156 7.79 10.17 -3.95
CA VAL A 156 8.78 11.16 -3.51
C VAL A 156 8.54 11.43 -2.03
N LEU A 157 9.56 11.23 -1.21
CA LEU A 157 9.56 11.55 0.21
C LEU A 157 10.60 12.63 0.46
N ASP A 158 10.13 13.82 0.82
CA ASP A 158 10.98 14.93 1.21
C ASP A 158 11.07 14.98 2.73
N LEU A 159 12.27 14.83 3.25
CA LEU A 159 12.55 14.87 4.69
C LEU A 159 13.10 16.25 5.06
N ALA A 160 12.64 16.80 6.18
CA ALA A 160 13.33 17.95 6.75
C ALA A 160 14.77 17.56 7.14
N PRO A 161 15.77 18.45 7.01
CA PRO A 161 17.18 18.13 7.30
C PRO A 161 17.40 17.51 8.69
N LYS A 162 16.66 17.98 9.70
CA LYS A 162 16.72 17.47 11.08
C LYS A 162 16.24 16.01 11.24
N MET A 163 15.62 15.42 10.21
CA MET A 163 15.26 14.00 10.20
C MET A 163 16.42 13.09 9.82
N VAL A 164 17.47 13.61 9.22
CA VAL A 164 18.57 12.79 8.72
C VAL A 164 19.78 12.99 9.62
N GLY A 165 19.92 12.09 10.57
CA GLY A 165 20.92 12.13 11.62
C GLY A 165 20.74 10.97 12.58
N LYS A 166 21.73 10.77 13.46
CA LYS A 166 21.72 9.69 14.46
C LYS A 166 20.47 9.68 15.35
N GLU A 167 19.90 10.85 15.59
CA GLU A 167 18.60 10.97 16.24
C GLU A 167 17.51 10.99 15.17
N TRP A 168 16.72 9.93 15.14
CA TRP A 168 15.56 9.82 14.26
C TRP A 168 14.31 10.28 15.03
N PRO A 169 13.84 11.52 14.79
CA PRO A 169 12.67 12.03 15.48
C PRO A 169 11.41 11.30 15.04
N MET A 170 10.33 11.43 15.81
CA MET A 170 9.04 10.93 15.37
C MET A 170 8.68 11.58 14.02
N ALA A 171 8.52 10.75 12.99
CA ALA A 171 8.14 11.22 11.67
C ALA A 171 6.68 11.68 11.64
N VAL A 172 6.46 12.92 11.21
CA VAL A 172 5.15 13.57 11.17
C VAL A 172 4.89 14.15 9.78
N GLU A 173 3.75 13.82 9.20
CA GLU A 173 3.34 14.42 7.93
C GLU A 173 2.98 15.90 8.13
N ALA A 174 3.61 16.81 7.38
CA ALA A 174 3.42 18.25 7.58
C ALA A 174 1.95 18.68 7.44
N SER A 175 1.24 18.10 6.47
CA SER A 175 -0.20 18.33 6.23
C SER A 175 -1.07 17.97 7.45
N LYS A 176 -0.72 16.90 8.17
CA LYS A 176 -1.44 16.45 9.36
C LYS A 176 -1.32 17.47 10.48
N VAL A 177 -0.15 18.09 10.65
CA VAL A 177 0.07 19.14 11.65
C VAL A 177 -0.80 20.36 11.36
N VAL A 178 -0.83 20.80 10.09
CA VAL A 178 -1.69 21.92 9.66
C VAL A 178 -3.16 21.60 9.93
N ASN A 179 -3.63 20.42 9.54
CA ASN A 179 -5.02 19.99 9.75
C ASN A 179 -5.41 19.94 11.24
N LEU A 180 -4.51 19.43 12.11
CA LEU A 180 -4.75 19.41 13.56
C LEU A 180 -4.86 20.83 14.12
N ARG A 181 -3.98 21.74 13.70
CA ARG A 181 -4.01 23.15 14.12
C ARG A 181 -5.28 23.87 13.64
N GLU A 182 -5.69 23.67 12.39
CA GLU A 182 -6.93 24.26 11.86
C GLU A 182 -8.18 23.74 12.58
N ARG A 183 -8.22 22.43 12.88
CA ARG A 183 -9.30 21.83 13.65
C ARG A 183 -9.35 22.37 15.08
N LEU A 184 -8.19 22.52 15.73
CA LEU A 184 -8.09 23.15 17.04
C LEU A 184 -8.58 24.60 16.99
N ASN A 185 -8.11 25.40 16.03
CA ASN A 185 -8.54 26.80 15.85
C ASN A 185 -10.05 26.91 15.61
N THR A 186 -10.66 25.95 14.90
CA THR A 186 -12.10 25.92 14.68
C THR A 186 -12.86 25.64 15.98
N ILE A 187 -12.39 24.70 16.80
CA ILE A 187 -12.97 24.43 18.12
C ILE A 187 -12.82 25.64 19.04
N THR A 188 -11.62 26.22 19.12
CA THR A 188 -11.33 27.39 19.95
C THR A 188 -12.19 28.59 19.57
N ARG A 189 -12.36 28.88 18.28
CA ARG A 189 -13.27 29.95 17.81
C ARG A 189 -14.72 29.69 18.20
N ARG A 190 -15.17 28.43 18.19
CA ARG A 190 -16.53 28.07 18.58
C ARG A 190 -16.75 28.24 20.08
N ILE A 191 -15.78 27.85 20.91
CA ILE A 191 -15.81 28.08 22.36
C ILE A 191 -15.92 29.58 22.63
N ALA A 192 -15.03 30.40 22.06
CA ALA A 192 -15.05 31.85 22.23
C ALA A 192 -16.38 32.49 21.78
N SER A 193 -16.97 32.02 20.68
CA SER A 193 -18.28 32.49 20.23
C SER A 193 -19.42 32.11 21.16
N ILE A 194 -19.33 30.99 21.88
CA ILE A 194 -20.34 30.57 22.86
C ILE A 194 -20.20 31.43 24.13
N GLU A 195 -18.98 31.62 24.60
CA GLU A 195 -18.66 32.46 25.76
C GLU A 195 -19.15 33.90 25.56
N ALA A 196 -18.94 34.47 24.36
CA ALA A 196 -19.38 35.82 24.02
C ALA A 196 -20.91 36.01 24.02
N ARG A 197 -21.70 34.93 23.95
CA ARG A 197 -23.18 34.99 23.98
C ARG A 197 -23.77 34.92 25.39
N GLY A 198 -22.92 34.80 26.43
CA GLY A 198 -23.33 34.75 27.84
C GLY A 198 -23.49 33.32 28.37
N GLU A 199 -23.25 33.15 29.67
CA GLU A 199 -23.29 31.84 30.34
C GLU A 199 -24.72 31.34 30.61
N SER A 200 -24.96 30.12 30.15
CA SER A 200 -26.12 29.27 30.48
C SER A 200 -25.67 27.83 30.75
N GLN A 201 -26.48 27.05 31.45
CA GLN A 201 -26.21 25.62 31.67
C GLN A 201 -25.98 24.85 30.36
N LYS A 202 -26.70 25.21 29.30
CA LYS A 202 -26.54 24.65 27.94
C LYS A 202 -25.19 25.04 27.32
N SER A 203 -24.77 26.30 27.45
CA SER A 203 -23.46 26.75 26.95
C SER A 203 -22.30 26.08 27.67
N ARG A 204 -22.37 25.90 29.01
CA ARG A 204 -21.35 25.17 29.79
C ARG A 204 -21.22 23.72 29.33
N ALA A 205 -22.34 23.03 29.09
CA ALA A 205 -22.32 21.67 28.58
C ALA A 205 -21.74 21.57 27.15
N GLU A 206 -22.02 22.53 26.28
CA GLU A 206 -21.46 22.57 24.91
C GLU A 206 -19.96 22.87 24.93
N ILE A 207 -19.50 23.83 25.75
CA ILE A 207 -18.07 24.14 25.95
C ILE A 207 -17.32 22.91 26.47
N ALA A 208 -17.81 22.26 27.52
CA ALA A 208 -17.18 21.05 28.07
C ALA A 208 -17.03 19.94 27.00
N LYS A 209 -18.02 19.79 26.12
CA LYS A 209 -17.93 18.83 25.00
C LYS A 209 -16.87 19.24 23.97
N LEU A 210 -16.77 20.52 23.65
CA LEU A 210 -15.77 21.04 22.71
C LEU A 210 -14.35 20.95 23.29
N GLU A 211 -14.16 21.22 24.58
CA GLU A 211 -12.88 21.04 25.27
C GLU A 211 -12.43 19.58 25.28
N LYS A 212 -13.36 18.65 25.52
CA LYS A 212 -13.09 17.21 25.43
C LYS A 212 -12.65 16.78 24.02
N LEU A 213 -13.14 17.45 22.97
CA LEU A 213 -12.69 17.23 21.59
C LEU A 213 -11.33 17.89 21.30
N ALA A 214 -11.00 18.99 21.98
CA ALA A 214 -9.75 19.72 21.82
C ALA A 214 -8.57 19.07 22.55
N SER A 215 -8.77 18.45 23.72
CA SER A 215 -7.70 17.84 24.52
C SER A 215 -6.78 16.90 23.73
N PRO A 216 -7.30 15.84 23.06
CA PRO A 216 -6.43 14.92 22.32
C PRO A 216 -5.72 15.59 21.14
N ILE A 217 -6.29 16.66 20.57
CA ILE A 217 -5.67 17.43 19.49
C ILE A 217 -4.50 18.27 20.05
N LYS A 218 -4.69 18.90 21.22
CA LYS A 218 -3.64 19.67 21.91
C LYS A 218 -2.48 18.76 22.31
N GLU A 219 -2.77 17.60 22.90
CA GLU A 219 -1.78 16.57 23.25
C GLU A 219 -0.97 16.13 22.02
N SER A 220 -1.65 15.80 20.92
CA SER A 220 -0.98 15.42 19.66
C SER A 220 -0.08 16.54 19.12
N ILE A 221 -0.53 17.80 19.18
CA ILE A 221 0.27 18.94 18.71
C ILE A 221 1.49 19.17 19.60
N ALA A 222 1.35 19.04 20.93
CA ALA A 222 2.45 19.17 21.87
C ALA A 222 3.51 18.09 21.66
N GLU A 223 3.10 16.83 21.54
CA GLU A 223 3.99 15.69 21.25
C GLU A 223 4.75 15.90 19.92
N ILE A 224 4.07 16.40 18.88
CA ILE A 224 4.68 16.74 17.59
C ILE A 224 5.65 17.93 17.70
N ALA A 225 5.33 18.94 18.51
CA ALA A 225 6.19 20.11 18.69
C ALA A 225 7.49 19.77 19.42
N GLU A 226 7.41 18.85 20.39
CA GLU A 226 8.53 18.40 21.20
C GLU A 226 9.42 17.39 20.48
N ASN A 227 8.81 16.35 19.88
CA ASN A 227 9.54 15.17 19.38
C ASN A 227 9.44 14.96 17.86
N GLY A 228 8.65 15.81 17.18
CA GLY A 228 8.29 15.63 15.78
C GLY A 228 9.18 16.35 14.79
N SER A 229 9.40 15.70 13.65
CA SER A 229 9.92 16.36 12.46
C SER A 229 9.06 16.09 11.23
N GLY A 230 8.92 17.14 10.43
CA GLY A 230 8.06 17.16 9.25
C GLY A 230 8.69 16.41 8.07
N TYR A 231 7.86 15.63 7.38
CA TYR A 231 8.11 15.17 6.01
C TYR A 231 6.96 15.58 5.09
N ASN A 232 7.24 15.64 3.79
CA ASN A 232 6.24 15.68 2.73
C ASN A 232 6.34 14.40 1.89
N HIS A 233 5.21 13.86 1.49
CA HIS A 233 5.16 12.70 0.61
C HIS A 233 4.22 12.97 -0.56
N THR A 234 4.68 12.66 -1.77
CA THR A 234 3.87 12.76 -2.97
C THR A 234 3.99 11.49 -3.80
N ILE A 235 2.90 11.11 -4.46
CA ILE A 235 2.91 10.08 -5.48
C ILE A 235 2.61 10.76 -6.81
N THR A 236 3.61 10.78 -7.68
CA THR A 236 3.48 11.26 -9.05
C THR A 236 3.08 10.09 -9.93
N ILE A 237 1.96 10.20 -10.64
CA ILE A 237 1.58 9.21 -11.66
C ILE A 237 2.47 9.46 -12.88
N LEU A 238 3.26 8.46 -13.26
CA LEU A 238 4.12 8.54 -14.43
C LEU A 238 3.26 8.35 -15.69
N SER A 239 3.46 9.25 -16.66
CA SER A 239 2.66 9.36 -17.89
C SER A 239 2.80 8.12 -18.79
N SER A 240 1.73 7.82 -19.54
CA SER A 240 1.73 6.82 -20.64
C SER A 240 2.60 7.21 -21.83
N GLN A 241 3.28 8.37 -21.79
CA GLN A 241 4.25 8.82 -22.80
C GLN A 241 5.64 8.19 -22.62
N ILE A 242 5.89 7.46 -21.53
CA ILE A 242 7.10 6.65 -21.41
C ILE A 242 6.91 5.43 -22.31
N HIS A 243 7.70 5.35 -23.38
CA HIS A 243 7.72 4.18 -24.25
C HIS A 243 8.22 2.95 -23.47
N ASP A 244 7.55 1.82 -23.65
CA ASP A 244 8.00 0.54 -23.12
C ASP A 244 9.41 0.22 -23.66
N ASP A 245 10.22 -0.46 -22.85
CA ASP A 245 11.49 -1.01 -23.28
C ASP A 245 11.28 -1.93 -24.50
N SER A 246 12.09 -1.77 -25.55
CA SER A 246 11.87 -2.43 -26.84
C SER A 246 11.92 -3.96 -26.73
N TYR A 247 12.79 -4.51 -25.88
CA TYR A 247 12.85 -5.94 -25.62
C TYR A 247 11.60 -6.42 -24.85
N VAL A 248 11.14 -5.65 -23.85
CA VAL A 248 9.90 -5.99 -23.12
C VAL A 248 8.69 -5.94 -24.04
N ALA A 249 8.59 -4.93 -24.89
CA ALA A 249 7.52 -4.77 -25.87
C ALA A 249 7.51 -5.93 -26.87
N GLU A 250 8.67 -6.32 -27.40
CA GLU A 250 8.83 -7.48 -28.28
C GLU A 250 8.37 -8.77 -27.58
N LYS A 251 8.81 -9.01 -26.34
CA LYS A 251 8.42 -10.21 -25.58
C LYS A 251 6.94 -10.23 -25.22
N LEU A 252 6.31 -9.09 -24.96
CA LEU A 252 4.87 -9.01 -24.75
C LEU A 252 4.09 -9.26 -26.05
N ASN A 253 4.59 -8.76 -27.18
CA ASN A 253 4.01 -9.02 -28.50
C ASN A 253 4.10 -10.51 -28.89
N GLU A 254 5.24 -11.16 -28.63
CA GLU A 254 5.40 -12.62 -28.81
C GLU A 254 4.38 -13.42 -27.98
N LEU A 255 4.03 -12.93 -26.79
CA LEU A 255 3.04 -13.55 -25.91
C LEU A 255 1.60 -13.27 -26.34
N GLY A 256 1.35 -12.43 -27.34
CA GLY A 256 0.04 -12.16 -27.92
C GLY A 256 -0.96 -11.46 -26.98
N PRO A 257 -2.25 -11.37 -27.33
CA PRO A 257 -3.24 -10.53 -26.64
C PRO A 257 -3.59 -10.98 -25.22
N ASN A 258 -3.13 -12.15 -24.79
CA ASN A 258 -3.36 -12.65 -23.44
C ASN A 258 -2.07 -13.22 -22.82
N PRO A 259 -1.06 -12.36 -22.53
CA PRO A 259 0.27 -12.82 -22.16
C PRO A 259 0.30 -13.71 -20.91
N ALA A 260 -0.59 -13.43 -19.95
CA ALA A 260 -0.70 -14.21 -18.72
C ALA A 260 -1.18 -15.65 -18.97
N LYS A 261 -2.12 -15.83 -19.91
CA LYS A 261 -2.62 -17.15 -20.33
C LYS A 261 -1.59 -17.86 -21.20
N ASN A 262 -1.00 -17.15 -22.15
CA ASN A 262 -0.07 -17.71 -23.11
C ASN A 262 1.28 -18.09 -22.49
N ARG A 263 1.70 -17.42 -21.41
CA ARG A 263 2.86 -17.83 -20.60
C ARG A 263 2.73 -19.23 -20.03
N GLN A 264 1.51 -19.72 -19.75
CA GLN A 264 1.28 -21.06 -19.23
C GLN A 264 1.56 -22.17 -20.27
N ASN A 265 1.58 -21.80 -21.56
CA ASN A 265 1.82 -22.70 -22.69
C ASN A 265 3.26 -22.67 -23.20
N LEU A 266 4.13 -21.82 -22.62
CA LEU A 266 5.53 -21.81 -22.96
C LEU A 266 6.19 -23.12 -22.50
N PRO A 267 7.03 -23.76 -23.34
CA PRO A 267 7.73 -24.98 -22.93
C PRO A 267 8.60 -24.67 -21.71
N LEU A 268 8.28 -25.31 -20.58
CA LEU A 268 9.17 -25.31 -19.42
C LEU A 268 10.50 -25.93 -19.87
N LYS A 269 11.56 -25.12 -20.00
CA LYS A 269 12.92 -25.66 -20.15
C LYS A 269 13.19 -26.51 -18.91
N ARG A 270 13.05 -27.83 -19.04
CA ARG A 270 13.42 -28.80 -18.00
C ARG A 270 14.92 -28.67 -17.77
N VAL A 271 15.30 -28.05 -16.66
CA VAL A 271 16.62 -28.28 -16.09
C VAL A 271 16.61 -29.71 -15.54
N SER A 272 17.58 -30.53 -15.94
CA SER A 272 17.71 -31.93 -15.54
C SER A 272 17.64 -32.05 -14.02
N ARG A 273 16.64 -32.77 -13.53
CA ARG A 273 16.33 -32.93 -12.11
C ARG A 273 17.28 -33.98 -11.51
N PRO A 274 18.12 -33.66 -10.51
CA PRO A 274 18.82 -34.70 -9.76
C PRO A 274 17.79 -35.55 -8.98
N THR A 275 18.06 -36.84 -8.86
CA THR A 275 17.24 -37.79 -8.11
C THR A 275 17.04 -37.32 -6.67
N ARG A 276 15.77 -37.25 -6.25
CA ARG A 276 15.34 -36.81 -4.92
C ARG A 276 15.82 -37.82 -3.86
N PRO A 277 16.60 -37.44 -2.85
CA PRO A 277 16.84 -38.29 -1.69
C PRO A 277 15.52 -38.53 -0.94
N GLN A 278 15.31 -39.74 -0.44
CA GLN A 278 14.13 -40.03 0.37
C GLN A 278 14.13 -39.18 1.66
N PRO A 279 12.97 -38.67 2.11
CA PRO A 279 12.89 -37.92 3.36
C PRO A 279 13.18 -38.85 4.56
N PRO A 280 13.89 -38.38 5.60
CA PRO A 280 13.96 -39.11 6.86
C PRO A 280 12.57 -39.18 7.53
N GLU A 281 12.33 -40.27 8.26
CA GLU A 281 11.05 -40.61 8.87
C GLU A 281 10.45 -39.48 9.71
N ALA A 282 9.16 -39.24 9.51
CA ALA A 282 8.41 -38.17 10.12
C ALA A 282 8.21 -38.42 11.63
N ASN A 283 8.88 -37.61 12.46
CA ASN A 283 8.56 -37.51 13.87
C ASN A 283 7.20 -36.81 14.03
N LYS A 284 6.19 -37.53 14.54
CA LYS A 284 4.82 -37.04 14.75
C LYS A 284 4.80 -35.93 15.81
N ARG A 285 4.99 -34.68 15.40
CA ARG A 285 4.57 -33.52 16.19
C ARG A 285 3.24 -33.00 15.66
N ALA A 286 2.32 -32.76 16.59
CA ALA A 286 0.95 -32.38 16.34
C ALA A 286 0.85 -31.15 15.42
N ARG A 287 -0.08 -31.21 14.45
CA ARG A 287 -0.49 -30.05 13.66
C ARG A 287 -0.98 -28.95 14.63
N PRO A 288 -0.50 -27.70 14.54
CA PRO A 288 -1.20 -26.59 15.17
C PRO A 288 -2.61 -26.53 14.58
N SER A 289 -3.61 -26.39 15.44
CA SER A 289 -4.99 -26.15 15.03
C SER A 289 -5.07 -24.89 14.16
N PRO A 290 -6.07 -24.76 13.26
CA PRO A 290 -6.32 -23.53 12.55
C PRO A 290 -6.60 -22.44 13.59
N GLN A 291 -5.64 -21.55 13.83
CA GLN A 291 -5.89 -20.40 14.67
C GLN A 291 -6.94 -19.54 13.98
N GLU A 292 -8.08 -19.44 14.64
CA GLU A 292 -9.23 -18.66 14.26
C GLU A 292 -8.84 -17.24 13.87
N ASN A 293 -9.53 -16.72 12.85
CA ASN A 293 -9.46 -15.33 12.46
C ASN A 293 -9.43 -14.44 13.70
N LEU A 294 -8.46 -13.51 13.76
CA LEU A 294 -8.52 -12.40 14.70
C LEU A 294 -9.71 -11.54 14.31
N THR A 295 -10.88 -11.92 14.81
CA THR A 295 -12.13 -11.18 14.69
C THR A 295 -11.92 -9.92 15.50
N LEU A 296 -11.72 -8.78 14.84
CA LEU A 296 -11.95 -7.47 15.44
C LEU A 296 -13.44 -7.41 15.81
N GLN A 297 -13.81 -7.94 16.96
CA GLN A 297 -15.13 -7.76 17.54
C GLN A 297 -15.31 -6.25 17.77
N GLY A 298 -16.26 -5.66 17.02
CA GLY A 298 -16.72 -4.29 17.23
C GLY A 298 -16.35 -3.23 16.17
N SER A 299 -15.63 -3.54 15.09
CA SER A 299 -15.39 -2.53 14.04
C SER A 299 -16.64 -2.33 13.16
N GLU A 300 -17.06 -1.07 12.96
CA GLU A 300 -18.09 -0.71 11.98
C GLU A 300 -17.74 -1.27 10.58
N PRO A 301 -18.72 -1.70 9.77
CA PRO A 301 -18.45 -2.19 8.43
C PRO A 301 -17.77 -1.12 7.57
N TYR A 302 -16.86 -1.55 6.69
CA TYR A 302 -16.10 -0.69 5.82
C TYR A 302 -15.94 -1.23 4.40
N ASN A 303 -15.63 -0.31 3.49
CA ASN A 303 -15.42 -0.59 2.07
C ASN A 303 -14.03 -1.20 1.84
N THR A 304 -13.99 -2.32 1.13
CA THR A 304 -12.85 -3.19 0.80
C THR A 304 -12.34 -2.99 -0.63
N GLY A 305 -13.08 -2.25 -1.46
CA GLY A 305 -12.76 -1.90 -2.84
C GLY A 305 -13.20 -2.93 -3.88
N ALA A 306 -13.47 -2.50 -5.11
CA ALA A 306 -14.02 -3.34 -6.18
C ALA A 306 -13.12 -4.55 -6.54
N MET A 307 -11.80 -4.40 -6.38
CA MET A 307 -10.85 -5.49 -6.60
C MET A 307 -10.98 -6.64 -5.59
N SER A 308 -11.44 -6.36 -4.37
CA SER A 308 -11.73 -7.40 -3.37
C SER A 308 -12.94 -8.24 -3.79
N CYS A 309 -13.98 -7.59 -4.32
CA CYS A 309 -15.19 -8.25 -4.83
C CYS A 309 -14.89 -9.13 -6.05
N ARG A 310 -14.05 -8.66 -6.97
CA ARG A 310 -13.65 -9.39 -8.19
C ARG A 310 -13.14 -10.81 -7.93
N ARG A 311 -12.47 -11.03 -6.79
CA ARG A 311 -11.86 -12.32 -6.44
C ARG A 311 -12.87 -13.48 -6.42
N CYS A 312 -14.12 -13.20 -6.08
CA CYS A 312 -15.22 -14.18 -6.12
C CYS A 312 -16.29 -13.83 -7.15
N HIS A 313 -16.52 -12.55 -7.46
CA HIS A 313 -17.56 -12.09 -8.39
C HIS A 313 -16.93 -11.59 -9.70
N THR A 314 -16.27 -12.49 -10.42
CA THR A 314 -15.53 -12.12 -11.65
C THR A 314 -16.45 -11.65 -12.77
N ASP A 315 -17.59 -12.31 -12.98
CA ASP A 315 -18.51 -11.96 -14.07
C ASP A 315 -19.22 -10.64 -13.81
N ALA A 316 -19.71 -10.42 -12.59
CA ALA A 316 -20.25 -9.14 -12.17
C ALA A 316 -19.24 -8.00 -12.34
N TYR A 317 -17.97 -8.24 -11.98
CA TYR A 317 -16.90 -7.26 -12.18
C TYR A 317 -16.66 -6.95 -13.67
N ARG A 318 -16.73 -7.94 -14.57
CA ARG A 318 -16.57 -7.75 -16.02
C ARG A 318 -17.66 -6.89 -16.64
N VAL A 319 -18.89 -6.98 -16.12
CA VAL A 319 -19.99 -6.09 -16.53
C VAL A 319 -19.74 -4.69 -15.97
N TRP A 320 -19.52 -4.58 -14.67
CA TRP A 320 -19.35 -3.30 -13.99
C TRP A 320 -18.18 -2.45 -14.53
N ILE A 321 -17.02 -3.05 -14.81
CA ILE A 321 -15.82 -2.33 -15.29
C ILE A 321 -16.01 -1.68 -16.66
N LYS A 322 -17.05 -2.06 -17.42
CA LYS A 322 -17.40 -1.45 -18.70
C LYS A 322 -18.33 -0.25 -18.55
N THR A 323 -18.91 -0.05 -17.37
CA THR A 323 -19.88 1.04 -17.11
C THR A 323 -19.17 2.35 -16.79
N SER A 324 -19.86 3.47 -17.00
CA SER A 324 -19.38 4.81 -16.66
C SER A 324 -19.01 4.96 -15.18
N HIS A 325 -19.65 4.20 -14.29
CA HIS A 325 -19.38 4.19 -12.85
C HIS A 325 -17.93 3.80 -12.52
N SER A 326 -17.36 2.83 -13.24
CA SER A 326 -15.96 2.44 -13.08
C SER A 326 -14.94 3.52 -13.50
N ARG A 327 -15.42 4.52 -14.24
CA ARG A 327 -14.64 5.63 -14.81
C ARG A 327 -15.09 7.00 -14.28
N ALA A 328 -15.99 7.03 -13.28
CA ALA A 328 -16.71 8.24 -12.89
C ALA A 328 -15.77 9.41 -12.53
N SER A 329 -14.64 9.15 -11.88
CA SER A 329 -13.68 10.19 -11.51
C SER A 329 -12.84 10.72 -12.69
N LEU A 330 -12.78 10.01 -13.83
CA LEU A 330 -11.93 10.41 -14.95
C LEU A 330 -12.37 11.74 -15.56
N ASN A 331 -13.67 12.03 -15.48
CA ASN A 331 -14.27 13.26 -16.01
C ASN A 331 -14.13 14.48 -15.07
N LEU A 332 -13.53 14.30 -13.89
CA LEU A 332 -13.25 15.39 -12.97
C LEU A 332 -11.89 16.03 -13.25
N SER A 333 -11.84 17.35 -13.22
CA SER A 333 -10.59 18.12 -13.15
C SER A 333 -9.83 17.83 -11.86
N GLN A 334 -8.55 18.21 -11.79
CA GLN A 334 -7.73 18.01 -10.59
C GLN A 334 -8.28 18.76 -9.36
N LYS A 335 -8.97 19.88 -9.57
CA LYS A 335 -9.63 20.64 -8.51
C LYS A 335 -10.86 19.89 -7.99
N GLU A 336 -11.70 19.39 -8.89
CA GLU A 336 -12.93 18.65 -8.53
C GLU A 336 -12.61 17.29 -7.89
N LYS A 337 -11.50 16.65 -8.29
CA LYS A 337 -10.98 15.44 -7.63
C LYS A 337 -10.59 15.65 -6.16
N ARG A 338 -10.51 16.89 -5.71
CA ARG A 338 -10.25 17.26 -4.31
C ARG A 338 -11.49 17.85 -3.62
N ASP A 339 -12.59 18.06 -4.33
CA ASP A 339 -13.83 18.62 -3.78
C ASP A 339 -14.69 17.49 -3.18
N PRO A 340 -14.94 17.49 -1.84
CA PRO A 340 -15.78 16.49 -1.20
C PRO A 340 -17.20 16.37 -1.77
N LYS A 341 -17.73 17.43 -2.41
CA LYS A 341 -19.03 17.41 -3.07
C LYS A 341 -19.01 16.53 -4.32
N CYS A 342 -17.99 16.69 -5.16
CA CYS A 342 -17.81 15.88 -6.38
C CYS A 342 -17.50 14.41 -6.03
N LEU A 343 -16.65 14.19 -5.03
CA LEU A 343 -16.28 12.85 -4.57
C LEU A 343 -17.40 12.13 -3.81
N GLY A 344 -18.49 12.81 -3.48
CA GLY A 344 -19.71 12.18 -2.96
C GLY A 344 -20.39 11.27 -3.98
N CYS A 345 -20.29 11.61 -5.27
CA CYS A 345 -20.95 10.87 -6.36
C CYS A 345 -19.96 10.18 -7.31
N HIS A 346 -18.76 10.73 -7.50
CA HIS A 346 -17.80 10.23 -8.51
C HIS A 346 -16.82 9.20 -7.98
N ALA A 347 -16.93 8.81 -6.71
CA ALA A 347 -15.92 8.01 -6.05
C ALA A 347 -16.47 7.22 -4.86
N THR A 348 -15.88 6.05 -4.59
CA THR A 348 -16.26 5.20 -3.46
C THR A 348 -15.31 5.46 -2.31
N LYS A 349 -15.85 6.00 -1.22
CA LYS A 349 -15.07 6.28 -0.01
C LYS A 349 -14.69 4.97 0.66
N LEU A 350 -13.45 4.56 0.55
CA LEU A 350 -12.88 3.44 1.27
C LEU A 350 -12.57 3.86 2.71
N ASN A 351 -12.95 3.05 3.69
CA ASN A 351 -12.72 3.38 5.10
C ASN A 351 -11.76 2.35 5.72
N PHE A 352 -10.46 2.56 5.60
CA PHE A 352 -9.50 1.64 6.23
C PHE A 352 -9.21 2.02 7.70
N VAL A 353 -10.25 2.54 8.36
CA VAL A 353 -10.41 2.93 9.78
C VAL A 353 -10.02 4.39 10.13
N LYS A 354 -10.57 5.35 9.36
CA LYS A 354 -10.73 6.81 9.68
C LYS A 354 -9.74 7.83 9.08
N GLY A 355 -9.34 7.61 7.82
CA GLY A 355 -8.79 8.64 6.93
C GLY A 355 -9.09 8.28 5.49
N GLY A 356 -10.39 8.19 5.17
CA GLY A 356 -10.90 7.38 4.07
C GLY A 356 -10.18 7.56 2.73
N ALA A 357 -9.58 6.49 2.22
CA ALA A 357 -9.03 6.47 0.88
C ALA A 357 -10.17 6.56 -0.13
N ILE A 358 -9.97 7.21 -1.26
CA ILE A 358 -11.01 7.33 -2.28
C ILE A 358 -10.66 6.38 -3.41
N GLU A 359 -11.50 5.37 -3.63
CA GLU A 359 -11.46 4.65 -4.89
C GLU A 359 -11.94 5.64 -5.94
N ASN A 360 -11.08 5.99 -6.90
CA ASN A 360 -11.36 6.96 -7.96
C ASN A 360 -12.35 6.40 -9.00
N LEU A 361 -13.44 5.81 -8.53
CA LEU A 361 -14.51 5.19 -9.28
C LEU A 361 -15.70 4.92 -8.34
N VAL A 362 -16.88 4.76 -8.92
CA VAL A 362 -18.07 4.27 -8.21
C VAL A 362 -18.05 2.73 -8.29
N GLY A 363 -17.57 2.11 -7.21
CA GLY A 363 -17.32 0.69 -7.05
C GLY A 363 -18.51 -0.06 -6.50
N CYS A 364 -18.39 -1.39 -6.41
CA CYS A 364 -19.48 -2.29 -6.00
C CYS A 364 -20.16 -1.84 -4.70
N GLU A 365 -19.37 -1.35 -3.75
CA GLU A 365 -19.82 -1.03 -2.40
C GLU A 365 -20.54 0.31 -2.29
N ALA A 366 -20.50 1.15 -3.33
CA ALA A 366 -21.34 2.34 -3.43
C ALA A 366 -22.83 1.99 -3.58
N CYS A 367 -23.11 0.84 -4.23
CA CYS A 367 -24.47 0.36 -4.47
C CYS A 367 -24.88 -0.74 -3.48
N HIS A 368 -24.00 -1.71 -3.29
CA HIS A 368 -24.29 -2.93 -2.53
C HIS A 368 -23.99 -2.80 -1.02
N GLY A 369 -23.28 -1.76 -0.59
CA GLY A 369 -22.82 -1.63 0.80
C GLY A 369 -21.44 -2.22 1.05
N LYS A 370 -20.97 -2.07 2.29
CA LYS A 370 -19.57 -2.27 2.72
C LYS A 370 -19.18 -3.76 2.77
N GLY A 371 -18.12 -4.19 2.08
CA GLY A 371 -17.78 -5.61 1.95
C GLY A 371 -17.04 -6.26 3.14
N SER A 372 -16.62 -5.50 4.15
CA SER A 372 -15.72 -6.02 5.19
C SER A 372 -16.29 -7.15 6.06
N LYS A 373 -17.61 -7.25 6.19
CA LYS A 373 -18.30 -8.30 6.94
C LYS A 373 -19.11 -9.27 6.06
N HIS A 374 -18.93 -9.20 4.74
CA HIS A 374 -19.70 -9.95 3.76
C HIS A 374 -19.64 -11.49 3.92
N ARG A 375 -18.55 -12.05 4.47
CA ARG A 375 -18.38 -13.50 4.70
C ARG A 375 -18.69 -13.97 6.13
N GLY A 376 -19.41 -13.18 6.94
CA GLY A 376 -19.80 -13.50 8.32
C GLY A 376 -21.32 -13.53 8.54
N ALA A 377 -21.74 -13.85 9.77
CA ALA A 377 -23.15 -13.88 10.18
C ALA A 377 -23.85 -12.50 10.07
N ASP A 378 -23.08 -11.40 10.10
CA ASP A 378 -23.54 -10.01 9.96
C ASP A 378 -23.53 -9.54 8.49
N GLY A 379 -24.02 -10.39 7.56
CA GLY A 379 -24.01 -10.08 6.12
C GLY A 379 -24.62 -8.69 5.84
N ASN A 380 -23.81 -7.77 5.33
CA ASN A 380 -24.16 -6.35 5.22
C ASN A 380 -24.10 -5.83 3.76
N ILE A 381 -24.30 -6.76 2.83
CA ILE A 381 -24.35 -6.54 1.39
C ILE A 381 -25.79 -6.67 0.88
N THR A 382 -26.26 -5.64 0.20
CA THR A 382 -27.58 -5.57 -0.43
C THR A 382 -27.48 -6.02 -1.89
N LEU A 383 -27.97 -7.23 -2.19
CA LEU A 383 -27.98 -7.77 -3.56
C LEU A 383 -28.89 -6.97 -4.51
N LYS A 384 -30.12 -6.68 -4.08
CA LYS A 384 -31.08 -5.87 -4.85
C LYS A 384 -31.03 -4.42 -4.36
N VAL A 385 -30.26 -3.60 -5.07
CA VAL A 385 -30.00 -2.20 -4.71
C VAL A 385 -31.30 -1.38 -4.81
N PRO A 386 -31.71 -0.64 -3.76
CA PRO A 386 -32.87 0.26 -3.83
C PRO A 386 -32.62 1.47 -4.74
N GLU A 387 -33.67 1.96 -5.40
CA GLU A 387 -33.62 3.16 -6.26
C GLU A 387 -33.04 4.39 -5.56
N ALA A 388 -33.31 4.54 -4.25
CA ALA A 388 -32.77 5.63 -3.44
C ALA A 388 -31.24 5.73 -3.47
N ILE A 389 -30.53 4.60 -3.62
CA ILE A 389 -29.07 4.60 -3.73
C ILE A 389 -28.62 5.22 -5.05
N CYS A 390 -29.30 4.93 -6.15
CA CYS A 390 -29.03 5.56 -7.45
C CYS A 390 -29.38 7.06 -7.41
N ALA A 391 -30.53 7.40 -6.83
CA ALA A 391 -31.00 8.79 -6.69
C ALA A 391 -30.10 9.65 -5.79
N SER A 392 -29.28 9.05 -4.92
CA SER A 392 -28.31 9.79 -4.10
C SER A 392 -27.28 10.57 -4.94
N CYS A 393 -26.97 10.07 -6.14
CA CYS A 393 -26.04 10.68 -7.09
C CYS A 393 -26.76 11.25 -8.32
N HIS A 394 -27.82 10.59 -8.77
CA HIS A 394 -28.64 11.02 -9.91
C HIS A 394 -29.83 11.89 -9.48
N ASN A 395 -29.53 13.02 -8.84
CA ASN A 395 -30.51 13.96 -8.29
C ASN A 395 -30.62 15.28 -9.08
N GLY A 396 -30.07 15.34 -10.30
CA GLY A 396 -30.08 16.54 -11.12
C GLY A 396 -28.98 17.57 -10.79
N PHE A 397 -27.95 17.19 -10.01
CA PHE A 397 -26.81 18.08 -9.74
C PHE A 397 -26.11 18.59 -11.01
N HIS A 398 -26.01 17.74 -12.03
CA HIS A 398 -25.60 18.15 -13.37
C HIS A 398 -26.86 18.46 -14.19
N LYS A 399 -26.89 19.64 -14.81
CA LYS A 399 -28.05 20.18 -15.55
C LYS A 399 -28.54 19.29 -16.72
N ASP A 400 -27.75 18.29 -17.12
CA ASP A 400 -27.98 17.41 -18.28
C ASP A 400 -28.32 15.95 -17.91
N SER A 401 -28.76 15.68 -16.67
CA SER A 401 -29.02 14.30 -16.21
C SER A 401 -30.45 13.82 -16.54
N ASP A 402 -30.65 13.17 -17.69
CA ASP A 402 -31.86 12.38 -18.00
C ASP A 402 -31.78 10.99 -17.33
N PHE A 403 -31.77 10.92 -15.99
CA PHE A 403 -31.72 9.63 -15.29
C PHE A 403 -33.11 9.01 -15.16
N SER A 404 -33.25 7.74 -15.53
CA SER A 404 -34.44 6.93 -15.33
C SER A 404 -34.06 5.59 -14.71
N TYR A 405 -34.45 5.36 -13.45
CA TYR A 405 -34.07 4.14 -12.74
C TYR A 405 -34.44 2.86 -13.50
N ALA A 406 -35.66 2.77 -14.04
CA ALA A 406 -36.12 1.59 -14.77
C ALA A 406 -35.24 1.24 -16.00
N ARG A 407 -34.78 2.25 -16.73
CA ARG A 407 -33.91 2.10 -17.90
C ARG A 407 -32.46 1.89 -17.52
N ASP A 408 -31.93 2.74 -16.64
CA ASP A 408 -30.50 2.82 -16.37
C ASP A 408 -30.03 1.73 -15.40
N TYR A 409 -30.90 1.24 -14.51
CA TYR A 409 -30.60 0.06 -13.69
C TYR A 409 -30.29 -1.17 -14.54
N GLN A 410 -31.00 -1.35 -15.66
CA GLN A 410 -30.72 -2.46 -16.58
C GLN A 410 -29.33 -2.35 -17.20
N ALA A 411 -28.78 -1.14 -17.38
CA ALA A 411 -27.45 -0.97 -17.97
C ALA A 411 -26.29 -1.37 -17.05
N ILE A 412 -26.53 -1.47 -15.73
CA ILE A 412 -25.49 -1.76 -14.73
C ILE A 412 -25.68 -3.07 -13.97
N ARG A 413 -26.86 -3.71 -14.04
CA ARG A 413 -27.11 -4.97 -13.35
C ARG A 413 -26.12 -6.07 -13.76
N CYS A 414 -25.56 -6.75 -12.78
CA CYS A 414 -24.48 -7.73 -12.95
C CYS A 414 -24.96 -9.17 -13.17
N ASP A 415 -26.27 -9.40 -13.08
CA ASP A 415 -26.98 -10.65 -13.31
C ASP A 415 -27.58 -10.74 -14.72
N LYS A 416 -27.21 -9.81 -15.62
CA LYS A 416 -27.44 -9.99 -17.06
C LYS A 416 -26.63 -11.21 -17.51
N ALA A 417 -27.34 -12.32 -17.72
CA ALA A 417 -26.85 -13.37 -18.59
C ALA A 417 -26.67 -12.75 -19.99
N ASP A 418 -25.50 -12.95 -20.58
CA ASP A 418 -25.31 -12.76 -22.02
C ASP A 418 -26.21 -13.74 -22.80
#